data_AF-D2S734-F1
#
_entry.id   AF-D2S734-F1
#
_cell.length_a   1.000
_cell.length_b   1.000
_cell.length_c   1.000
_cell.angle_alpha   90.00
_cell.angle_beta   90.00
_cell.angle_gamma   90.00
#
_symmetry.space_group_name_H-M   'P 1'
#
loop_
_entity.id
_entity.type
_entity.pdbx_description
1 polymer ?
#
loop_
_entity_poly.entity_id
_entity_poly.type
_entity_poly.pdbx_seq_one_letter_code
_entity_poly.pdbx_strand_id
1 'polypeptide(L)'
;MCHTEHPTSTTRPTRTVPGMAGPSLPRVLRSLLRAVVRPPATRPGPPAARHRPPAARPAPSVARGPGGPVRDLTGGLDGVDLAFRPQDDGEPDPGEVVWAWVPYDEGDGRGKDRPVLVVGRRGADLVGLMLSSQDHDRDAADEARHGRTWMDVGRGGWDPRGRPSEVRLDRLLLLPPGSARREGAALGRAVFDDVVTALHALHRR
;
A
#
# COMPACT_ATOMS: atom_id res chain seq x y z
N MET A 1 -30.46 -30.85 58.30
CA MET A 1 -30.04 -32.17 58.82
C MET A 1 -29.66 -33.03 57.64
N CYS A 2 -28.39 -33.48 57.60
CA CYS A 2 -27.84 -34.60 56.82
C CYS A 2 -27.87 -34.45 55.27
N HIS A 3 -26.83 -34.71 54.48
CA HIS A 3 -25.76 -35.70 54.61
C HIS A 3 -24.40 -35.21 54.08
N THR A 4 -23.37 -35.60 54.82
CA THR A 4 -21.94 -35.60 54.54
C THR A 4 -21.59 -36.76 53.62
N GLU A 5 -20.83 -36.61 52.54
CA GLU A 5 -19.98 -37.69 51.99
C GLU A 5 -18.79 -37.10 51.18
N HIS A 6 -17.56 -37.34 51.65
CA HIS A 6 -16.24 -37.24 50.98
C HIS A 6 -15.36 -38.31 51.66
N PRO A 7 -14.18 -38.74 51.15
CA PRO A 7 -13.65 -38.82 49.77
C PRO A 7 -13.03 -40.22 49.48
N THR A 8 -12.58 -40.50 48.25
CA THR A 8 -11.56 -41.54 48.00
C THR A 8 -10.45 -41.04 47.10
N SER A 9 -9.28 -40.90 47.72
CA SER A 9 -7.98 -40.66 47.12
C SER A 9 -7.46 -41.91 46.41
N THR A 10 -6.97 -41.77 45.18
CA THR A 10 -6.05 -42.74 44.56
C THR A 10 -4.78 -42.00 44.14
N THR A 11 -3.65 -42.49 44.65
CA THR A 11 -2.31 -41.91 44.54
C THR A 11 -1.41 -42.81 43.68
N ARG A 12 -0.50 -42.14 42.94
CA ARG A 12 0.81 -42.57 42.36
C ARG A 12 0.84 -43.27 40.98
N PRO A 13 2.00 -43.26 40.27
CA PRO A 13 3.24 -42.52 40.52
C PRO A 13 3.79 -41.69 39.34
N THR A 14 4.67 -40.77 39.72
CA THR A 14 5.65 -39.98 38.97
C THR A 14 6.46 -40.77 37.94
N ARG A 15 6.63 -40.18 36.74
CA ARG A 15 7.76 -40.47 35.85
C ARG A 15 8.42 -39.16 35.42
N THR A 16 9.54 -38.85 36.06
CA THR A 16 10.55 -37.89 35.63
C THR A 16 11.41 -38.52 34.55
N VAL A 17 11.68 -37.81 33.45
CA VAL A 17 12.89 -37.96 32.62
C VAL A 17 13.15 -36.63 31.87
N PRO A 18 14.41 -36.35 31.48
CA PRO A 18 15.04 -35.03 31.56
C PRO A 18 14.95 -34.20 30.28
N GLY A 19 15.31 -32.91 30.41
CA GLY A 19 15.28 -31.92 29.35
C GLY A 19 16.37 -32.06 28.29
N MET A 20 16.18 -31.31 27.20
CA MET A 20 17.16 -30.85 26.21
C MET A 20 16.53 -29.62 25.56
N ALA A 21 17.06 -28.43 25.81
CA ALA A 21 18.06 -27.78 24.96
C ALA A 21 17.49 -27.45 23.56
N GLY A 22 17.10 -26.19 23.38
CA GLY A 22 16.77 -25.65 22.06
C GLY A 22 18.00 -25.55 21.15
N PRO A 23 17.79 -25.35 19.85
CA PRO A 23 18.79 -24.74 19.00
C PRO A 23 18.24 -23.48 18.31
N SER A 24 18.84 -22.36 18.72
CA SER A 24 19.31 -21.24 17.91
C SER A 24 19.18 -21.39 16.38
N LEU A 25 18.47 -20.44 15.75
CA LEU A 25 18.50 -20.21 14.30
C LEU A 25 19.91 -19.72 13.88
N PRO A 26 20.59 -20.37 12.93
CA PRO A 26 21.87 -19.89 12.45
C PRO A 26 21.72 -18.72 11.46
N ARG A 27 22.39 -17.61 11.77
CA ARG A 27 22.82 -16.59 10.81
C ARG A 27 23.81 -17.24 9.84
N VAL A 28 23.53 -17.23 8.54
CA VAL A 28 24.54 -17.54 7.51
C VAL A 28 24.73 -16.32 6.64
N LEU A 29 25.86 -15.64 6.87
CA LEU A 29 26.48 -14.67 5.99
C LEU A 29 27.81 -15.25 5.52
N ARG A 30 28.20 -14.88 4.29
CA ARG A 30 29.52 -15.07 3.63
C ARG A 30 29.69 -16.43 2.97
N SER A 31 30.42 -16.58 1.86
CA SER A 31 31.01 -15.72 0.83
C SER A 31 31.85 -16.70 -0.04
N LEU A 32 32.38 -16.22 -1.17
CA LEU A 32 33.52 -16.78 -1.92
C LEU A 32 33.23 -17.96 -2.86
N LEU A 33 33.23 -17.65 -4.17
CA LEU A 33 34.01 -18.47 -5.10
C LEU A 33 35.01 -17.60 -5.84
N ARG A 34 36.25 -18.06 -5.71
CA ARG A 34 37.53 -17.49 -6.15
C ARG A 34 37.79 -18.06 -7.55
N ALA A 35 37.91 -17.21 -8.56
CA ALA A 35 38.36 -17.64 -9.89
C ALA A 35 39.75 -17.05 -10.18
N VAL A 36 40.62 -17.94 -10.66
CA VAL A 36 42.08 -17.81 -10.83
C VAL A 36 42.45 -16.85 -11.97
N VAL A 37 43.52 -16.08 -11.75
CA VAL A 37 44.17 -15.20 -12.72
C VAL A 37 45.31 -15.94 -13.44
N ARG A 38 45.41 -15.82 -14.77
CA ARG A 38 46.70 -15.81 -15.50
C ARG A 38 46.61 -15.00 -16.82
N PRO A 39 47.57 -14.07 -17.12
CA PRO A 39 47.55 -13.18 -18.30
C PRO A 39 48.58 -13.60 -19.39
N PRO A 40 48.92 -12.76 -20.41
CA PRO A 40 48.08 -12.17 -21.47
C PRO A 40 48.67 -12.41 -22.89
N ALA A 41 47.91 -12.07 -23.95
CA ALA A 41 48.49 -11.77 -25.26
C ALA A 41 47.78 -10.56 -25.88
N THR A 42 48.58 -9.53 -26.17
CA THR A 42 48.23 -8.19 -26.62
C THR A 42 47.82 -8.18 -28.09
N ARG A 43 46.69 -7.55 -28.45
CA ARG A 43 46.42 -7.03 -29.81
C ARG A 43 45.76 -5.65 -29.75
N PRO A 44 46.03 -4.75 -30.72
CA PRO A 44 45.69 -3.33 -30.64
C PRO A 44 44.19 -3.11 -30.86
N GLY A 45 43.60 -2.19 -30.07
CA GLY A 45 42.17 -1.88 -30.09
C GLY A 45 41.73 -0.93 -31.23
N PRO A 46 40.45 -0.98 -31.64
CA PRO A 46 39.86 0.02 -32.52
C PRO A 46 39.56 1.35 -31.76
N PRO A 47 39.47 2.49 -32.48
CA PRO A 47 39.40 3.81 -31.86
C PRO A 47 38.13 4.03 -31.02
N ALA A 48 38.32 4.70 -29.89
CA ALA A 48 37.29 5.03 -28.91
C ALA A 48 36.12 5.80 -29.54
N ALA A 49 34.96 5.14 -29.64
CA ALA A 49 33.69 5.83 -29.80
C ALA A 49 33.46 6.68 -28.55
N ARG A 50 33.33 7.99 -28.74
CA ARG A 50 33.02 8.95 -27.68
C ARG A 50 31.71 8.52 -27.02
N HIS A 51 31.77 8.03 -25.78
CA HIS A 51 30.60 7.82 -24.95
C HIS A 51 29.95 9.18 -24.67
N ARG A 52 29.00 9.56 -25.52
CA ARG A 52 28.04 10.62 -25.23
C ARG A 52 27.21 10.11 -24.05
N PRO A 53 27.18 10.82 -22.89
CA PRO A 53 26.31 10.41 -21.81
C PRO A 53 24.88 10.36 -22.35
N PRO A 54 24.08 9.33 -22.04
CA PRO A 54 22.67 9.35 -22.41
C PRO A 54 22.07 10.61 -21.80
N ALA A 55 21.47 11.45 -22.65
CA ALA A 55 20.69 12.57 -22.20
C ALA A 55 19.71 12.03 -21.14
N ALA A 56 19.74 12.62 -19.95
CA ALA A 56 18.79 12.29 -18.90
C ALA A 56 17.40 12.31 -19.53
N ARG A 57 16.72 11.16 -19.56
CA ARG A 57 15.33 11.11 -19.98
C ARG A 57 14.62 12.13 -19.09
N PRO A 58 13.94 13.15 -19.64
CA PRO A 58 13.10 13.99 -18.80
C PRO A 58 12.17 13.04 -18.04
N ALA A 59 12.09 13.22 -16.72
CA ALA A 59 11.09 12.54 -15.91
C ALA A 59 9.75 12.67 -16.65
N PRO A 60 8.93 11.60 -16.71
CA PRO A 60 7.67 11.68 -17.43
C PRO A 60 6.96 12.92 -16.95
N SER A 61 6.73 13.87 -17.87
CA SER A 61 5.94 15.05 -17.58
C SER A 61 4.64 14.51 -17.02
N VAL A 62 4.48 14.61 -15.70
CA VAL A 62 3.22 14.38 -15.01
C VAL A 62 2.19 15.09 -15.86
N ALA A 63 1.23 14.34 -16.38
CA ALA A 63 0.15 14.93 -17.13
C ALA A 63 -0.48 15.95 -16.20
N ARG A 64 -0.13 17.23 -16.38
CA ARG A 64 -0.83 18.35 -15.79
C ARG A 64 -2.14 18.36 -16.56
N GLY A 65 -3.09 17.56 -16.09
CA GLY A 65 -4.48 17.76 -16.46
C GLY A 65 -4.83 19.24 -16.26
N PRO A 66 -5.78 19.77 -17.03
CA PRO A 66 -6.12 21.20 -17.01
C PRO A 66 -6.46 21.73 -15.60
N GLY A 67 -6.87 20.85 -14.66
CA GLY A 67 -7.20 21.21 -13.29
C GLY A 67 -6.04 21.23 -12.27
N GLY A 68 -4.80 20.93 -12.70
CA GLY A 68 -3.62 20.95 -11.83
C GLY A 68 -3.30 19.61 -11.14
N PRO A 69 -2.37 19.60 -10.17
CA PRO A 69 -1.94 18.37 -9.50
C PRO A 69 -2.97 17.88 -8.48
N VAL A 70 -2.90 16.58 -8.16
CA VAL A 70 -3.58 15.99 -7.00
C VAL A 70 -3.12 16.71 -5.73
N ARG A 71 -4.07 17.02 -4.84
CA ARG A 71 -3.83 17.73 -3.58
C ARG A 71 -4.69 17.14 -2.46
N ASP A 72 -4.33 17.41 -1.22
CA ASP A 72 -5.15 17.00 -0.08
C ASP A 72 -6.47 17.79 -0.06
N LEU A 73 -7.57 17.09 0.20
CA LEU A 73 -8.88 17.69 0.39
C LEU A 73 -9.01 18.16 1.84
N THR A 74 -9.15 19.47 2.03
CA THR A 74 -9.40 20.07 3.33
C THR A 74 -10.91 20.18 3.60
N GLY A 75 -11.30 20.10 4.88
CA GLY A 75 -12.71 20.18 5.30
C GLY A 75 -13.47 18.86 5.23
N GLY A 76 -12.77 17.72 5.17
CA GLY A 76 -13.40 16.40 5.25
C GLY A 76 -14.34 16.09 4.08
N LEU A 77 -15.49 15.49 4.38
CA LEU A 77 -16.47 15.02 3.39
C LEU A 77 -17.51 16.08 2.99
N ASP A 78 -17.42 17.31 3.51
CA ASP A 78 -18.39 18.36 3.20
C ASP A 78 -18.40 18.68 1.70
N GLY A 79 -19.58 18.55 1.09
CA GLY A 79 -19.79 18.75 -0.35
C GLY A 79 -19.22 17.65 -1.24
N VAL A 80 -18.84 16.50 -0.68
CA VAL A 80 -18.43 15.31 -1.45
C VAL A 80 -19.67 14.44 -1.71
N ASP A 81 -19.96 14.18 -2.98
CA ASP A 81 -20.95 13.21 -3.44
C ASP A 81 -20.30 11.82 -3.52
N LEU A 82 -20.46 11.02 -2.46
CA LEU A 82 -19.96 9.64 -2.41
C LEU A 82 -20.89 8.73 -3.21
N ALA A 83 -20.33 7.96 -4.14
CA ALA A 83 -21.12 7.10 -5.03
C ALA A 83 -20.33 5.86 -5.46
N PHE A 84 -21.04 4.79 -5.80
CA PHE A 84 -20.47 3.64 -6.49
C PHE A 84 -21.12 3.51 -7.87
N ARG A 85 -20.38 3.89 -8.91
CA ARG A 85 -20.81 3.91 -10.31
C ARG A 85 -19.60 3.64 -11.24
N PRO A 86 -18.84 2.54 -11.06
CA PRO A 86 -17.75 2.22 -11.97
C PRO A 86 -18.29 1.94 -13.39
N GLN A 87 -17.59 2.41 -14.42
CA GLN A 87 -18.00 2.27 -15.82
C GLN A 87 -16.80 1.94 -16.69
N ASP A 88 -16.97 1.00 -17.61
CA ASP A 88 -15.94 0.66 -18.60
C ASP A 88 -16.02 1.61 -19.82
N ASP A 89 -15.94 2.92 -19.56
CA ASP A 89 -15.87 3.97 -20.59
C ASP A 89 -14.47 4.61 -20.68
N GLY A 90 -13.58 4.16 -19.79
CA GLY A 90 -12.20 4.59 -19.68
C GLY A 90 -12.01 5.89 -18.89
N GLU A 91 -13.06 6.59 -18.49
CA GLU A 91 -12.96 7.71 -17.55
C GLU A 91 -12.93 7.20 -16.11
N PRO A 92 -12.10 7.78 -15.23
CA PRO A 92 -12.13 7.44 -13.81
C PRO A 92 -13.49 7.75 -13.17
N ASP A 93 -14.10 6.72 -12.58
CA ASP A 93 -15.39 6.84 -11.90
C ASP A 93 -15.38 6.39 -10.43
N PRO A 94 -16.33 6.89 -9.61
CA PRO A 94 -16.48 6.43 -8.24
C PRO A 94 -16.71 4.92 -8.14
N GLY A 95 -15.89 4.25 -7.33
CA GLY A 95 -15.82 2.79 -7.24
C GLY A 95 -14.62 2.18 -7.95
N GLU A 96 -13.86 2.96 -8.71
CA GLU A 96 -12.66 2.50 -9.42
C GLU A 96 -11.37 2.86 -8.68
N VAL A 97 -10.36 2.01 -8.83
CA VAL A 97 -8.98 2.30 -8.40
C VAL A 97 -8.21 2.77 -9.62
N VAL A 98 -7.68 3.99 -9.59
CA VAL A 98 -6.90 4.61 -10.68
C VAL A 98 -5.49 4.95 -10.24
N TRP A 99 -4.55 5.01 -11.17
CA TRP A 99 -3.18 5.44 -10.86
C TRP A 99 -3.04 6.95 -10.95
N ALA A 100 -2.46 7.58 -9.92
CA ALA A 100 -2.22 9.01 -9.90
C ALA A 100 -0.91 9.36 -9.18
N TRP A 101 -0.35 10.53 -9.50
CA TRP A 101 0.76 11.09 -8.75
C TRP A 101 0.27 11.65 -7.42
N VAL A 102 0.57 10.97 -6.32
CA VAL A 102 0.17 11.36 -4.97
C VAL A 102 1.34 12.03 -4.26
N PRO A 103 1.18 13.28 -3.77
CA PRO A 103 2.19 13.95 -2.96
C PRO A 103 2.51 13.17 -1.68
N TYR A 104 3.75 13.25 -1.20
CA TYR A 104 4.06 12.74 0.14
C TYR A 104 3.43 13.61 1.23
N ASP A 105 3.35 13.08 2.45
CA ASP A 105 2.68 13.74 3.59
C ASP A 105 3.40 15.03 4.03
N GLU A 106 4.70 15.13 3.76
CA GLU A 106 5.53 16.28 4.11
C GLU A 106 5.17 17.56 3.33
N GLY A 107 4.43 17.45 2.22
CA GLY A 107 4.04 18.61 1.41
C GLY A 107 5.20 19.31 0.70
N ASP A 108 6.37 18.66 0.57
CA ASP A 108 7.59 19.23 0.00
C ASP A 108 7.65 19.21 -1.54
N GLY A 109 6.51 18.96 -2.19
CA GLY A 109 6.38 18.86 -3.65
C GLY A 109 6.84 17.52 -4.24
N ARG A 110 7.47 16.64 -3.45
CA ARG A 110 7.74 15.27 -3.88
C ARG A 110 6.46 14.43 -3.76
N GLY A 111 6.49 13.31 -4.48
CA GLY A 111 5.40 12.34 -4.49
C GLY A 111 5.83 11.09 -5.22
N LYS A 112 4.85 10.21 -5.44
CA LYS A 112 5.02 9.05 -6.31
C LYS A 112 3.69 8.63 -6.90
N ASP A 113 3.78 7.87 -7.98
CA ASP A 113 2.62 7.24 -8.60
C ASP A 113 2.07 6.15 -7.65
N ARG A 114 0.76 6.19 -7.39
CA ARG A 114 0.07 5.27 -6.50
C ARG A 114 -1.32 4.92 -7.03
N PRO A 115 -1.83 3.72 -6.71
CA PRO A 115 -3.25 3.43 -6.84
C PRO A 115 -4.06 4.32 -5.87
N VAL A 116 -5.18 4.84 -6.35
CA VAL A 116 -6.12 5.70 -5.62
C VAL A 116 -7.52 5.19 -5.88
N LEU A 117 -8.25 4.82 -4.82
CA LEU A 117 -9.66 4.50 -4.90
C LEU A 117 -10.45 5.80 -5.03
N VAL A 118 -11.19 5.97 -6.12
CA VAL A 118 -12.15 7.05 -6.29
C VAL A 118 -13.41 6.73 -5.50
N VAL A 119 -13.76 7.59 -4.56
CA VAL A 119 -14.93 7.40 -3.67
C VAL A 119 -16.12 8.29 -4.04
N GLY A 120 -15.88 9.35 -4.81
CA GLY A 120 -16.92 10.31 -5.13
C GLY A 120 -16.42 11.50 -5.93
N ARG A 121 -17.22 12.57 -5.94
CA ARG A 121 -16.90 13.83 -6.63
C ARG A 121 -17.15 15.03 -5.72
N ARG A 122 -16.40 16.11 -5.95
CA ARG A 122 -16.67 17.44 -5.39
C ARG A 122 -16.62 18.46 -6.53
N GLY A 123 -17.80 18.84 -7.04
CA GLY A 123 -17.89 19.57 -8.29
C GLY A 123 -17.37 18.73 -9.46
N ALA A 124 -16.43 19.28 -10.23
CA ALA A 124 -15.80 18.58 -11.35
C ALA A 124 -14.64 17.66 -10.93
N ASP A 125 -14.11 17.84 -9.72
CA ASP A 125 -12.96 17.10 -9.22
C ASP A 125 -13.41 15.74 -8.66
N LEU A 126 -12.59 14.72 -8.87
CA LEU A 126 -12.74 13.42 -8.22
C LEU A 126 -12.22 13.50 -6.79
N VAL A 127 -12.83 12.73 -5.89
CA VAL A 127 -12.35 12.55 -4.53
C VAL A 127 -11.89 11.11 -4.37
N GLY A 128 -10.70 10.92 -3.83
CA GLY A 128 -10.12 9.59 -3.70
C GLY A 128 -9.29 9.38 -2.45
N LEU A 129 -8.95 8.11 -2.23
CA LEU A 129 -8.15 7.62 -1.11
C LEU A 129 -6.94 6.86 -1.66
N MET A 130 -5.76 7.15 -1.14
CA MET A 130 -4.55 6.44 -1.59
C MET A 130 -4.53 5.00 -1.08
N LEU A 131 -4.02 4.09 -1.93
CA LEU A 131 -3.79 2.70 -1.57
C LEU A 131 -2.29 2.44 -1.32
N SER A 132 -2.04 1.42 -0.51
CA SER A 132 -0.73 0.86 -0.22
C SER A 132 -0.80 -0.66 -0.23
N SER A 133 0.23 -1.32 -0.75
CA SER A 133 0.38 -2.78 -0.63
C SER A 133 1.32 -3.16 0.53
N GLN A 134 1.65 -2.20 1.39
CA GLN A 134 2.43 -2.42 2.59
C GLN A 134 1.45 -2.88 3.68
N ASP A 135 1.83 -3.92 4.40
CA ASP A 135 1.10 -4.45 5.57
C ASP A 135 1.26 -3.43 6.71
N HIS A 136 0.19 -2.72 7.06
CA HIS A 136 0.17 -1.77 8.18
C HIS A 136 -0.49 -2.33 9.44
N ASP A 137 -0.97 -3.58 9.43
CA ASP A 137 -1.57 -4.22 10.60
C ASP A 137 -0.61 -4.28 11.80
N ARG A 138 0.67 -4.56 11.52
CA ARG A 138 1.70 -4.73 12.56
C ARG A 138 2.06 -3.43 13.26
N ASP A 139 1.86 -2.31 12.57
CA ASP A 139 2.20 -0.97 13.04
C ASP A 139 0.94 -0.11 13.25
N ALA A 140 -0.26 -0.69 13.19
CA ALA A 140 -1.53 0.03 13.16
C ALA A 140 -1.71 0.97 14.37
N ALA A 141 -1.28 0.56 15.55
CA ALA A 141 -1.33 1.40 16.75
C ALA A 141 -0.40 2.61 16.66
N ASP A 142 0.78 2.45 16.05
CA ASP A 142 1.72 3.55 15.84
C ASP A 142 1.26 4.45 14.70
N GLU A 143 0.74 3.90 13.61
CA GLU A 143 0.07 4.64 12.53
C GLU A 143 -1.07 5.51 13.08
N ALA A 144 -1.95 4.96 13.92
CA ALA A 144 -3.06 5.68 14.53
C ALA A 144 -2.60 6.81 15.47
N ARG A 145 -1.48 6.64 16.19
CA ARG A 145 -0.86 7.73 16.98
C ARG A 145 -0.40 8.89 16.11
N HIS A 146 -0.05 8.61 14.86
CA HIS A 146 0.27 9.62 13.85
C HIS A 146 -0.96 10.10 13.07
N GLY A 147 -2.18 9.75 13.51
CA GLY A 147 -3.43 10.13 12.85
C GLY A 147 -3.73 9.35 11.56
N ARG A 148 -2.96 8.31 11.26
CA ARG A 148 -3.09 7.51 10.04
C ARG A 148 -4.00 6.32 10.30
N THR A 149 -5.04 6.17 9.48
CA THR A 149 -6.02 5.08 9.62
C THR A 149 -6.06 4.29 8.31
N TRP A 150 -5.69 3.02 8.39
CA TRP A 150 -5.66 2.10 7.25
C TRP A 150 -6.77 1.06 7.38
N MET A 151 -7.28 0.60 6.24
CA MET A 151 -8.29 -0.44 6.15
C MET A 151 -7.99 -1.37 4.99
N ASP A 152 -8.10 -2.68 5.21
CA ASP A 152 -7.97 -3.68 4.16
C ASP A 152 -8.99 -3.49 3.04
N VAL A 153 -8.52 -3.54 1.79
CA VAL A 153 -9.37 -3.60 0.60
C VAL A 153 -9.13 -4.86 -0.25
N GLY A 154 -8.22 -5.73 0.21
CA GLY A 154 -7.92 -6.99 -0.44
C GLY A 154 -7.12 -6.84 -1.73
N ARG A 155 -7.32 -7.77 -2.67
CA ARG A 155 -6.57 -7.86 -3.94
C ARG A 155 -7.44 -7.39 -5.10
N GLY A 156 -6.82 -6.87 -6.16
CA GLY A 156 -7.53 -6.58 -7.40
C GLY A 156 -6.63 -6.17 -8.55
N GLY A 157 -7.24 -5.88 -9.69
CA GLY A 157 -6.55 -5.61 -10.97
C GLY A 157 -5.66 -4.35 -10.96
N TRP A 158 -5.74 -3.53 -9.92
CA TRP A 158 -4.89 -2.35 -9.75
C TRP A 158 -3.44 -2.67 -9.33
N ASP A 159 -3.18 -3.84 -8.72
CA ASP A 159 -1.81 -4.31 -8.47
C ASP A 159 -1.48 -5.45 -9.43
N PRO A 160 -0.52 -5.27 -10.37
CA PRO A 160 -0.14 -6.33 -11.33
C PRO A 160 0.48 -7.56 -10.65
N ARG A 161 0.93 -7.46 -9.39
CA ARG A 161 1.40 -8.59 -8.58
C ARG A 161 0.26 -9.20 -7.75
N GLY A 162 -0.94 -8.64 -7.83
CA GLY A 162 -2.15 -9.11 -7.15
C GLY A 162 -2.00 -9.15 -5.63
N ARG A 163 -1.21 -8.27 -5.01
CA ARG A 163 -1.00 -8.29 -3.56
C ARG A 163 -2.20 -7.71 -2.81
N PRO A 164 -2.43 -8.12 -1.55
CA PRO A 164 -3.38 -7.44 -0.69
C PRO A 164 -2.97 -5.97 -0.58
N SER A 165 -3.96 -5.10 -0.58
CA SER A 165 -3.83 -3.67 -0.49
C SER A 165 -4.71 -3.14 0.63
N GLU A 166 -4.28 -2.02 1.18
CA GLU A 166 -4.99 -1.25 2.20
C GLU A 166 -5.25 0.15 1.66
N VAL A 167 -6.35 0.74 2.08
CA VAL A 167 -6.74 2.12 1.79
C VAL A 167 -6.51 3.01 3.01
N ARG A 168 -5.97 4.21 2.79
CA ARG A 168 -5.79 5.21 3.85
C ARG A 168 -7.03 6.09 3.98
N LEU A 169 -7.72 6.00 5.12
CA LEU A 169 -9.02 6.64 5.38
C LEU A 169 -8.91 8.09 5.88
N ASP A 170 -7.83 8.46 6.58
CA ASP A 170 -7.66 9.81 7.14
C ASP A 170 -7.36 10.88 6.08
N ARG A 171 -6.78 10.46 4.95
CA ARG A 171 -6.25 11.37 3.93
C ARG A 171 -7.09 11.33 2.66
N LEU A 172 -8.03 12.27 2.55
CA LEU A 172 -8.81 12.50 1.34
C LEU A 172 -7.98 13.29 0.33
N LEU A 173 -8.00 12.84 -0.92
CA LEU A 173 -7.33 13.49 -2.05
C LEU A 173 -8.36 14.09 -2.99
N LEU A 174 -8.08 15.29 -3.48
CA LEU A 174 -8.80 15.92 -4.56
C LEU A 174 -8.01 15.75 -5.86
N LEU A 175 -8.62 15.11 -6.84
CA LEU A 175 -8.04 14.72 -8.12
C LEU A 175 -8.70 15.55 -9.23
N PRO A 176 -8.03 16.58 -9.74
CA PRO A 176 -8.59 17.40 -10.81
C PRO A 176 -8.75 16.62 -12.12
N PRO A 177 -9.64 17.06 -13.04
CA PRO A 177 -9.79 16.43 -14.35
C PRO A 177 -8.45 16.24 -15.07
N GLY A 178 -8.19 15.00 -15.49
CA GLY A 178 -6.96 14.59 -16.18
C GLY A 178 -5.72 14.38 -15.29
N SER A 179 -5.84 14.47 -13.96
CA SER A 179 -4.71 14.19 -13.05
C SER A 179 -4.48 12.68 -12.81
N ALA A 180 -5.48 11.85 -13.07
CA ALA A 180 -5.41 10.41 -13.00
C ALA A 180 -4.99 9.80 -14.35
N ARG A 181 -4.21 8.72 -14.29
CA ARG A 181 -3.84 7.88 -15.43
C ARG A 181 -4.89 6.79 -15.61
N ARG A 182 -5.11 6.42 -16.88
CA ARG A 182 -6.05 5.35 -17.27
C ARG A 182 -5.41 3.98 -17.15
N GLU A 183 -5.07 3.63 -15.92
CA GLU A 183 -4.71 2.28 -15.52
C GLU A 183 -5.50 2.05 -14.24
N GLY A 184 -6.37 1.04 -14.21
CA GLY A 184 -7.28 0.88 -13.09
C GLY A 184 -8.17 -0.34 -13.16
N ALA A 185 -8.88 -0.59 -12.06
CA ALA A 185 -9.86 -1.66 -11.94
C ALA A 185 -10.95 -1.27 -10.94
N ALA A 186 -12.18 -1.73 -11.16
CA ALA A 186 -13.28 -1.54 -10.22
C ALA A 186 -13.03 -2.31 -8.92
N LEU A 187 -13.32 -1.67 -7.79
CA LEU A 187 -13.41 -2.32 -6.48
C LEU A 187 -14.75 -3.06 -6.38
N GLY A 188 -14.78 -4.17 -5.63
CA GLY A 188 -16.03 -4.86 -5.33
C GLY A 188 -16.97 -3.97 -4.50
N ARG A 189 -18.26 -3.93 -4.85
CA ARG A 189 -19.27 -3.11 -4.17
C ARG A 189 -19.26 -3.25 -2.65
N ALA A 190 -19.20 -4.48 -2.12
CA ALA A 190 -19.21 -4.70 -0.67
C ALA A 190 -18.03 -4.00 0.03
N VAL A 191 -16.81 -4.15 -0.49
CA VAL A 191 -15.62 -3.50 0.06
C VAL A 191 -15.72 -1.99 -0.05
N PHE A 192 -16.28 -1.48 -1.15
CA PHE A 192 -16.54 -0.05 -1.30
C PHE A 192 -17.50 0.49 -0.23
N ASP A 193 -18.60 -0.22 0.02
CA ASP A 193 -19.60 0.18 1.01
C ASP A 193 -19.00 0.16 2.45
N ASP A 194 -18.09 -0.78 2.74
CA ASP A 194 -17.33 -0.82 3.99
C ASP A 194 -16.40 0.40 4.12
N VAL A 195 -15.70 0.78 3.04
CA VAL A 195 -14.84 1.98 3.00
C VAL A 195 -15.65 3.25 3.25
N VAL A 196 -16.80 3.41 2.60
CA VAL A 196 -17.70 4.56 2.80
C VAL A 196 -18.19 4.63 4.25
N THR A 197 -18.53 3.48 4.84
CA THR A 197 -18.93 3.38 6.25
C THR A 197 -17.80 3.85 7.17
N ALA A 198 -16.57 3.40 6.92
CA ALA A 198 -15.40 3.78 7.71
C ALA A 198 -15.06 5.27 7.55
N LEU A 199 -15.17 5.82 6.34
CA LEU A 199 -15.01 7.25 6.08
C LEU A 199 -16.00 8.10 6.89
N HIS A 200 -17.29 7.74 6.88
CA HIS A 200 -18.29 8.44 7.68
C HIS A 200 -18.03 8.32 9.18
N ALA A 201 -17.48 7.20 9.66
CA ALA A 201 -17.13 7.07 11.07
C ALA A 201 -15.94 7.97 11.47
N LEU A 202 -14.97 8.12 10.58
CA LEU A 202 -13.76 8.90 10.83
C LEU A 202 -13.96 10.42 10.71
N HIS A 203 -14.68 10.86 9.67
CA HIS A 203 -14.80 12.29 9.29
C HIS A 203 -16.06 12.99 9.83
N ARG A 204 -16.88 12.32 10.66
CA ARG A 204 -18.02 12.96 11.38
C ARG A 204 -17.64 13.61 12.71
N ARG A 205 -16.36 13.58 13.09
CA ARG A 205 -15.84 14.12 14.35
C ARG A 205 -15.37 15.56 14.16
#